data_AF-A0A558NK89-F1
#
_entry.id   AF-A0A558NK89-F1
#
_cell.length_a   1.000
_cell.length_b   1.000
_cell.length_c   1.000
_cell.angle_alpha   90.00
_cell.angle_beta   90.00
_cell.angle_gamma   90.00
#
_symmetry.space_group_name_H-M   'P 1'
#
loop_
_entity.id
_entity.type
_entity.pdbx_description
1 polymer ?
#
loop_
_entity_poly.entity_id
_entity_poly.type
_entity_poly.pdbx_seq_one_letter_code
_entity_poly.pdbx_strand_id
1 'polypeptide(L)'
;MSNLAQQVKDDIVAQIKKDELVLPTLPEIALRVREVAEDANATIPQLSQIIAQDPALSARIIKVTNSPLIRANSPVTDLGTAISRLGIDFTSNLAIGLAMEQMFQATHDIIDKRMRECWARAMEIASSAQVLARHFTKLQPDQAMLAGLVHQIGMLPILAYAENHSDLLNDSFSLDLVLEKLHPSLGSYILRSWEFSPDLVNVPKEYLNLQHQADSADYCDLIQVATLQSYDGSDHPLARIKRSELGSYQRLGLDADDEVTQWQELTEEAEATQNALR
;
A
#
# COMPACT_ATOMS: atom_id res chain seq x y z
N MET A 1 2.08 -7.24 -27.26
CA MET A 1 0.94 -6.48 -26.72
C MET A 1 -0.21 -6.60 -27.70
N SER A 2 -1.44 -6.80 -27.24
CA SER A 2 -2.61 -6.71 -28.12
C SER A 2 -2.69 -5.29 -28.70
N ASN A 3 -3.28 -5.12 -29.89
CA ASN A 3 -3.44 -3.81 -30.52
C ASN A 3 -4.24 -2.86 -29.60
N LEU A 4 -5.27 -3.41 -28.93
CA LEU A 4 -6.10 -2.70 -27.97
C LEU A 4 -5.32 -2.17 -26.75
N ALA A 5 -4.49 -3.01 -26.11
CA ALA A 5 -3.72 -2.58 -24.94
C ALA A 5 -2.72 -1.46 -25.29
N GLN A 6 -2.09 -1.54 -26.47
CA GLN A 6 -1.17 -0.49 -26.93
C GLN A 6 -1.92 0.83 -27.20
N GLN A 7 -3.09 0.77 -27.85
CA GLN A 7 -3.93 1.94 -28.10
C GLN A 7 -4.41 2.60 -26.80
N VAL A 8 -4.94 1.82 -25.85
CA VAL A 8 -5.40 2.33 -24.55
C VAL A 8 -4.24 2.94 -23.77
N LYS A 9 -3.07 2.30 -23.78
CA LYS A 9 -1.88 2.83 -23.11
C LYS A 9 -1.52 4.21 -23.66
N ASP A 10 -1.50 4.35 -24.99
CA ASP A 10 -1.13 5.59 -25.64
C ASP A 10 -2.16 6.70 -25.40
N ASP A 11 -3.46 6.35 -25.31
CA ASP A 11 -4.54 7.28 -24.96
C ASP A 11 -4.42 7.77 -23.51
N ILE A 12 -4.25 6.87 -22.54
CA ILE A 12 -4.06 7.25 -21.13
C ILE A 12 -2.82 8.15 -20.98
N VAL A 13 -1.71 7.82 -21.65
CA VAL A 13 -0.50 8.66 -21.64
C VAL A 13 -0.76 10.03 -22.27
N ALA A 14 -1.55 10.11 -23.35
CA ALA A 14 -1.92 11.37 -23.96
C ALA A 14 -2.79 12.22 -23.03
N GLN A 15 -3.75 11.61 -22.33
CA GLN A 15 -4.60 12.30 -21.36
C GLN A 15 -3.81 12.83 -20.17
N ILE A 16 -2.83 12.07 -19.64
CA ILE A 16 -1.93 12.56 -18.59
C ILE A 16 -1.18 13.81 -19.06
N LYS A 17 -0.63 13.80 -20.29
CA LYS A 17 0.13 14.94 -20.83
C LYS A 17 -0.70 16.20 -21.04
N LYS A 18 -2.02 16.06 -21.16
CA LYS A 18 -2.97 17.16 -21.34
C LYS A 18 -3.67 17.55 -20.04
N ASP A 19 -3.34 16.92 -18.92
CA ASP A 19 -4.08 17.03 -17.65
C ASP A 19 -5.59 16.70 -17.79
N GLU A 20 -5.93 15.82 -18.72
CA GLU A 20 -7.30 15.38 -19.02
C GLU A 20 -7.65 14.07 -18.29
N LEU A 21 -6.65 13.31 -17.82
CA LEU A 21 -6.89 12.08 -17.08
C LEU A 21 -7.44 12.42 -15.70
N VAL A 22 -8.59 11.86 -15.34
CA VAL A 22 -9.17 11.99 -14.00
C VAL A 22 -8.27 11.24 -13.01
N LEU A 23 -7.48 11.99 -12.27
CA LEU A 23 -6.65 11.46 -11.20
C LEU A 23 -7.42 11.48 -9.87
N PRO A 24 -7.18 10.47 -9.01
CA PRO A 24 -7.76 10.49 -7.69
C PRO A 24 -7.23 11.68 -6.88
N THR A 25 -8.09 12.23 -6.03
CA THR A 25 -7.71 13.24 -5.04
C THR A 25 -7.48 12.58 -3.69
N LEU A 26 -6.57 13.14 -2.89
CA LEU A 26 -6.33 12.64 -1.54
C LEU A 26 -7.59 12.90 -0.68
N PRO A 27 -8.13 11.90 0.03
CA PRO A 27 -9.27 12.09 0.92
C PRO A 27 -9.05 13.22 1.94
N GLU A 28 -10.09 14.01 2.20
CA GLU A 28 -10.00 15.19 3.10
C GLU A 28 -9.47 14.82 4.49
N ILE A 29 -9.90 13.68 5.04
CA ILE A 29 -9.42 13.21 6.34
C ILE A 29 -7.92 12.90 6.32
N ALA A 30 -7.38 12.35 5.22
CA ALA A 30 -5.96 12.08 5.07
C ALA A 30 -5.15 13.37 4.96
N LEU A 31 -5.66 14.38 4.22
CA LEU A 31 -5.06 15.72 4.16
C LEU A 31 -4.96 16.35 5.55
N ARG A 32 -6.06 16.37 6.30
CA ARG A 32 -6.11 16.97 7.64
C ARG A 32 -5.25 16.24 8.66
N VAL A 33 -5.18 14.91 8.58
CA VAL A 33 -4.27 14.12 9.42
C VAL A 33 -2.81 14.46 9.11
N ARG A 34 -2.45 14.57 7.82
CA ARG A 34 -1.09 14.95 7.41
C ARG A 34 -0.71 16.34 7.92
N GLU A 35 -1.60 17.32 7.79
CA GLU A 35 -1.37 18.68 8.30
C GLU A 35 -1.04 18.68 9.81
N VAL A 36 -1.69 17.81 10.59
CA VAL A 36 -1.36 17.64 12.02
C VAL A 36 -0.04 16.89 12.21
N ALA A 37 0.25 15.87 11.42
CA ALA A 37 1.51 15.13 11.52
C ALA A 37 2.74 16.01 11.22
N GLU A 38 2.59 17.01 10.36
CA GLU A 38 3.66 17.95 9.99
C GLU A 38 3.84 19.11 10.99
N ASP A 39 2.88 19.31 11.92
CA ASP A 39 2.99 20.32 12.97
C ASP A 39 3.83 19.80 14.15
N ALA A 40 5.00 20.40 14.37
CA ALA A 40 5.88 20.07 15.49
C ALA A 40 5.24 20.27 16.88
N ASN A 41 4.13 21.02 16.97
CA ASN A 41 3.38 21.24 18.20
C ASN A 41 2.08 20.42 18.26
N ALA A 42 1.92 19.45 17.37
CA ALA A 42 0.75 18.59 17.33
C ALA A 42 0.53 17.85 18.65
N THR A 43 -0.73 17.79 19.05
CA THR A 43 -1.15 17.15 20.28
C THR A 43 -2.09 15.97 19.99
N ILE A 44 -2.07 14.97 20.89
CA ILE A 44 -2.96 13.82 20.82
C ILE A 44 -4.44 14.23 20.70
N PRO A 45 -4.96 15.21 21.46
CA PRO A 45 -6.34 15.66 21.30
C PRO A 45 -6.67 16.22 19.92
N GLN A 46 -5.76 16.98 19.29
CA GLN A 46 -5.97 17.52 17.93
C GLN A 46 -6.12 16.40 16.91
N LEU A 47 -5.19 15.43 16.92
CA LEU A 47 -5.26 14.29 16.00
C LEU A 47 -6.51 13.43 16.28
N SER A 48 -6.82 13.19 17.56
CA SER A 48 -8.01 12.45 17.97
C SER A 48 -9.30 13.10 17.46
N GLN A 49 -9.39 14.44 17.48
CA GLN A 49 -10.57 15.17 17.03
C GLN A 49 -10.77 15.08 15.51
N ILE A 50 -9.70 15.00 14.74
CA ILE A 50 -9.77 14.82 13.29
C ILE A 50 -10.22 13.40 12.97
N ILE A 51 -9.54 12.40 13.53
CA ILE A 51 -9.84 10.99 13.26
C ILE A 51 -11.25 10.61 13.76
N ALA A 52 -11.71 11.18 14.87
CA ALA A 52 -13.05 10.94 15.42
C ALA A 52 -14.21 11.35 14.49
N GLN A 53 -13.94 12.13 13.44
CA GLN A 53 -14.94 12.46 12.42
C GLN A 53 -15.29 11.26 11.53
N ASP A 54 -14.42 10.25 11.49
CA ASP A 54 -14.68 8.96 10.85
C ASP A 54 -14.72 7.84 11.91
N PRO A 55 -15.92 7.38 12.31
CA PRO A 55 -16.09 6.31 13.28
C PRO A 55 -15.47 4.98 12.84
N ALA A 56 -15.46 4.68 11.53
CA ALA A 56 -14.89 3.44 11.01
C ALA A 56 -13.36 3.48 11.12
N LEU A 57 -12.74 4.61 10.75
CA LEU A 57 -11.30 4.82 10.93
C LEU A 57 -10.90 4.75 12.40
N SER A 58 -11.66 5.40 13.28
CA SER A 58 -11.44 5.37 14.72
C SER A 58 -11.46 3.93 15.28
N ALA A 59 -12.46 3.14 14.88
CA ALA A 59 -12.59 1.75 15.31
C ALA A 59 -11.42 0.88 14.82
N ARG A 60 -10.98 1.07 13.57
CA ARG A 60 -9.84 0.33 12.98
C ARG A 60 -8.53 0.66 13.71
N ILE A 61 -8.28 1.92 14.05
CA ILE A 61 -7.08 2.32 14.82
C ILE A 61 -7.07 1.68 16.21
N ILE A 62 -8.22 1.67 16.90
CA ILE A 62 -8.36 0.99 18.20
C ILE A 62 -8.12 -0.52 18.03
N LYS A 63 -8.63 -1.14 16.96
CA LYS A 63 -8.44 -2.56 16.65
C LYS A 63 -6.97 -2.89 16.41
N VAL A 64 -6.27 -2.09 15.59
CA VAL A 64 -4.81 -2.21 15.36
C VAL A 64 -4.03 -2.09 16.66
N THR A 65 -4.37 -1.13 17.53
CA THR A 65 -3.73 -0.95 18.84
C THR A 65 -3.87 -2.18 19.75
N ASN A 66 -4.95 -2.95 19.59
CA ASN A 66 -5.23 -4.16 20.35
C ASN A 66 -4.73 -5.44 19.67
N SER A 67 -4.13 -5.35 18.49
CA SER A 67 -3.53 -6.50 17.80
C SER A 67 -2.36 -7.07 18.59
N PRO A 68 -2.04 -8.37 18.44
CA PRO A 68 -0.90 -9.02 19.11
C PRO A 68 0.42 -8.25 18.97
N LEU A 69 0.60 -7.52 17.87
CA LEU A 69 1.74 -6.65 17.58
C LEU A 69 2.03 -5.56 18.62
N ILE A 70 0.95 -5.00 19.18
CA ILE A 70 0.96 -3.72 19.91
C ILE A 70 0.36 -3.90 21.31
N ARG A 71 -0.49 -4.93 21.52
CA ARG A 71 -1.29 -5.03 22.75
C ARG A 71 -0.41 -5.10 23.99
N ALA A 72 -0.78 -4.31 24.98
CA ALA A 72 -0.31 -4.42 26.35
C ALA A 72 -1.23 -5.35 27.16
N ASN A 73 -0.94 -5.51 28.46
CA ASN A 73 -1.74 -6.32 29.39
C ASN A 73 -3.23 -5.90 29.48
N SER A 74 -3.59 -4.69 29.05
CA SER A 74 -4.97 -4.20 29.07
C SER A 74 -5.42 -3.68 27.70
N PRO A 75 -6.65 -4.04 27.27
CA PRO A 75 -7.21 -3.58 25.99
C PRO A 75 -7.49 -2.08 26.01
N VAL A 76 -7.25 -1.43 24.88
CA VAL A 76 -7.58 -0.01 24.64
C VAL A 76 -9.00 0.09 24.11
N THR A 77 -9.78 1.01 24.67
CA THR A 77 -11.20 1.19 24.32
C THR A 77 -11.54 2.58 23.79
N ASP A 78 -10.57 3.50 23.75
CA ASP A 78 -10.77 4.87 23.28
C ASP A 78 -9.62 5.33 22.39
N LEU A 79 -9.92 6.28 21.51
CA LEU A 79 -9.00 6.75 20.49
C LEU A 79 -7.82 7.54 21.09
N GLY A 80 -8.03 8.35 22.13
CA GLY A 80 -6.96 9.12 22.75
C GLY A 80 -5.88 8.22 23.36
N THR A 81 -6.29 7.17 24.05
CA THR A 81 -5.39 6.14 24.58
C THR A 81 -4.70 5.36 23.44
N ALA A 82 -5.40 5.09 22.34
CA ALA A 82 -4.81 4.44 21.17
C ALA A 82 -3.68 5.29 20.58
N ILE A 83 -3.94 6.58 20.32
CA ILE A 83 -2.94 7.52 19.81
C ILE A 83 -1.79 7.69 20.80
N SER A 84 -2.08 7.76 22.09
CA SER A 84 -1.03 7.84 23.13
C SER A 84 -0.09 6.63 23.11
N ARG A 85 -0.61 5.44 22.75
CA ARG A 85 0.16 4.20 22.69
C ARG A 85 0.95 4.05 21.39
N LEU A 86 0.33 4.38 20.26
CA LEU A 86 0.94 4.28 18.94
C LEU A 86 1.93 5.43 18.67
N GLY A 87 1.67 6.59 19.27
CA GLY A 87 2.30 7.86 18.89
C GLY A 87 1.54 8.56 17.75
N ILE A 88 1.83 9.86 17.59
CA ILE A 88 1.21 10.71 16.56
C ILE A 88 1.61 10.24 15.17
N ASP A 89 2.89 9.98 14.92
CA ASP A 89 3.39 9.63 13.58
C ASP A 89 2.78 8.32 13.07
N PHE A 90 2.87 7.26 13.88
CA PHE A 90 2.30 5.96 13.54
C PHE A 90 0.80 6.06 13.28
N THR A 91 0.07 6.74 14.18
CA THR A 91 -1.38 6.92 14.02
C THR A 91 -1.68 7.68 12.74
N SER A 92 -0.91 8.72 12.42
CA SER A 92 -1.13 9.55 11.24
C SER A 92 -0.90 8.76 9.96
N ASN A 93 0.20 8.00 9.86
CA ASN A 93 0.49 7.17 8.69
C ASN A 93 -0.52 6.04 8.52
N LEU A 94 -0.96 5.42 9.62
CA LEU A 94 -2.04 4.45 9.61
C LEU A 94 -3.36 5.09 9.14
N ALA A 95 -3.72 6.25 9.68
CA ALA A 95 -4.96 6.94 9.33
C ALA A 95 -4.98 7.38 7.86
N ILE A 96 -3.88 7.94 7.36
CA ILE A 96 -3.71 8.29 5.95
C ILE A 96 -3.87 7.05 5.08
N GLY A 97 -3.13 5.98 5.37
CA GLY A 97 -3.20 4.76 4.58
C GLY A 97 -4.60 4.14 4.55
N LEU A 98 -5.25 4.04 5.72
CA LEU A 98 -6.59 3.46 5.82
C LEU A 98 -7.67 4.32 5.15
N ALA A 99 -7.52 5.65 5.15
CA ALA A 99 -8.43 6.54 4.45
C ALA A 99 -8.43 6.33 2.92
N MET A 100 -7.33 5.78 2.36
CA MET A 100 -7.28 5.45 0.94
C MET A 100 -8.28 4.36 0.52
N GLU A 101 -8.77 3.54 1.46
CA GLU A 101 -9.78 2.49 1.18
C GLU A 101 -11.00 3.03 0.44
N GLN A 102 -11.44 4.24 0.80
CA GLN A 102 -12.62 4.89 0.24
C GLN A 102 -12.50 5.13 -1.27
N MET A 103 -11.28 5.11 -1.80
CA MET A 103 -10.96 5.34 -3.21
C MET A 103 -11.02 4.06 -4.04
N PHE A 104 -11.02 2.88 -3.41
CA PHE A 104 -11.10 1.58 -4.06
C PHE A 104 -12.56 1.12 -4.19
N GLN A 105 -13.39 1.98 -4.80
CA GLN A 105 -14.82 1.73 -5.02
C GLN A 105 -15.20 2.15 -6.44
N ALA A 106 -16.04 1.35 -7.09
CA ALA A 106 -16.56 1.65 -8.41
C ALA A 106 -18.06 1.40 -8.50
N THR A 107 -18.71 1.95 -9.52
CA THR A 107 -20.15 1.77 -9.74
C THR A 107 -20.46 0.49 -10.50
N HIS A 108 -19.53 0.01 -11.32
CA HIS A 108 -19.65 -1.17 -12.13
C HIS A 108 -19.09 -2.41 -11.41
N ASP A 109 -19.92 -3.44 -11.20
CA ASP A 109 -19.60 -4.64 -10.39
C ASP A 109 -18.24 -5.30 -10.71
N ILE A 110 -17.91 -5.45 -12.00
CA ILE A 110 -16.63 -6.05 -12.43
C ILE A 110 -15.43 -5.22 -11.95
N ILE A 111 -15.52 -3.89 -12.05
CA ILE A 111 -14.46 -2.99 -11.61
C ILE A 111 -14.43 -2.88 -10.09
N ASP A 112 -15.59 -2.83 -9.43
CA ASP A 112 -15.68 -2.78 -7.96
C ASP A 112 -15.02 -4.02 -7.34
N LYS A 113 -15.29 -5.21 -7.90
CA LYS A 113 -14.61 -6.44 -7.49
C LYS A 113 -13.09 -6.33 -7.64
N ARG A 114 -12.59 -5.85 -8.77
CA ARG A 114 -11.14 -5.65 -8.99
C ARG A 114 -10.54 -4.64 -8.03
N MET A 115 -11.22 -3.53 -7.75
CA MET A 115 -10.75 -2.53 -6.78
C MET A 115 -10.68 -3.12 -5.36
N ARG A 116 -11.66 -3.91 -4.94
CA ARG A 116 -11.63 -4.62 -3.66
C ARG A 116 -10.49 -5.63 -3.59
N GLU A 117 -10.21 -6.36 -4.67
CA GLU A 117 -9.08 -7.28 -4.77
C GLU A 117 -7.73 -6.54 -4.66
N CYS A 118 -7.59 -5.40 -5.35
CA CYS A 118 -6.42 -4.53 -5.23
C CYS A 118 -6.23 -4.04 -3.79
N TRP A 119 -7.30 -3.57 -3.14
CA TRP A 119 -7.23 -3.12 -1.76
C TRP A 119 -6.85 -4.25 -0.81
N ALA A 120 -7.48 -5.43 -0.93
CA ALA A 120 -7.17 -6.59 -0.10
C ALA A 120 -5.69 -7.01 -0.23
N ARG A 121 -5.13 -6.94 -1.45
CA ARG A 121 -3.70 -7.20 -1.71
C ARG A 121 -2.81 -6.12 -1.09
N ALA A 122 -3.17 -4.85 -1.22
CA ALA A 122 -2.43 -3.75 -0.58
C ALA A 122 -2.39 -3.92 0.95
N MET A 123 -3.50 -4.35 1.57
CA MET A 123 -3.57 -4.65 3.00
C MET A 123 -2.63 -5.79 3.41
N GLU A 124 -2.58 -6.86 2.62
CA GLU A 124 -1.70 -8.02 2.84
C GLU A 124 -0.23 -7.60 2.77
N ILE A 125 0.16 -6.90 1.69
CA ILE A 125 1.52 -6.41 1.46
C ILE A 125 1.93 -5.40 2.53
N ALA A 126 1.05 -4.46 2.91
CA ALA A 126 1.31 -3.48 3.95
C ALA A 126 1.58 -4.12 5.32
N SER A 127 0.80 -5.14 5.66
CA SER A 127 0.96 -5.88 6.92
C SER A 127 2.31 -6.62 6.95
N SER A 128 2.65 -7.31 5.86
CA SER A 128 3.94 -8.00 5.74
C SER A 128 5.11 -7.01 5.76
N ALA A 129 5.03 -5.91 5.01
CA ALA A 129 6.06 -4.88 4.98
C ALA A 129 6.31 -4.23 6.35
N GLN A 130 5.25 -4.02 7.13
CA GLN A 130 5.38 -3.53 8.51
C GLN A 130 6.16 -4.51 9.39
N VAL A 131 5.81 -5.80 9.34
CA VAL A 131 6.48 -6.86 10.12
C VAL A 131 7.94 -7.00 9.67
N LEU A 132 8.20 -7.02 8.37
CA LEU A 132 9.55 -7.05 7.81
C LEU A 132 10.39 -5.86 8.28
N ALA A 133 9.81 -4.65 8.26
CA ALA A 133 10.51 -3.45 8.70
C ALA A 133 10.93 -3.54 10.17
N ARG A 134 10.04 -4.06 11.04
CA ARG A 134 10.29 -4.21 12.49
C ARG A 134 11.42 -5.18 12.81
N HIS A 135 11.50 -6.30 12.09
CA HIS A 135 12.39 -7.39 12.45
C HIS A 135 13.72 -7.38 11.70
N PHE A 136 13.75 -6.87 10.47
CA PHE A 136 14.92 -7.01 9.59
C PHE A 136 15.59 -5.69 9.21
N THR A 137 14.98 -4.55 9.54
CA THR A 137 15.49 -3.25 9.09
C THR A 137 15.52 -2.21 10.20
N LYS A 138 16.05 -1.03 9.87
CA LYS A 138 15.94 0.18 10.70
C LYS A 138 14.90 1.18 10.16
N LEU A 139 14.14 0.77 9.14
CA LEU A 139 13.11 1.60 8.53
C LEU A 139 11.91 1.70 9.47
N GLN A 140 11.20 2.84 9.40
CA GLN A 140 10.02 3.05 10.23
C GLN A 140 8.87 2.10 9.80
N PRO A 141 8.35 1.24 10.68
CA PRO A 141 7.33 0.25 10.32
C PRO A 141 6.00 0.84 9.84
N ASP A 142 5.61 1.99 10.37
CA ASP A 142 4.42 2.73 9.96
C ASP A 142 4.54 3.31 8.55
N GLN A 143 5.73 3.78 8.17
CA GLN A 143 6.04 4.20 6.80
C GLN A 143 6.06 3.00 5.85
N ALA A 144 6.57 1.84 6.28
CA ALA A 144 6.52 0.61 5.49
C ALA A 144 5.09 0.12 5.25
N MET A 145 4.22 0.21 6.28
CA MET A 145 2.80 -0.07 6.14
C MET A 145 2.15 0.90 5.14
N LEU A 146 2.39 2.21 5.29
CA LEU A 146 1.87 3.22 4.37
C LEU A 146 2.35 2.96 2.93
N ALA A 147 3.63 2.65 2.73
CA ALA A 147 4.19 2.25 1.43
C ALA A 147 3.41 1.10 0.80
N GLY A 148 3.11 0.05 1.58
CA GLY A 148 2.33 -1.10 1.12
C GLY A 148 0.86 -0.74 0.80
N LEU A 149 0.25 0.19 1.53
CA LEU A 149 -1.13 0.63 1.24
C LEU A 149 -1.22 1.45 -0.07
N VAL A 150 -0.14 2.17 -0.42
CA VAL A 150 -0.15 3.08 -1.58
C VAL A 150 0.61 2.56 -2.81
N HIS A 151 1.31 1.42 -2.71
CA HIS A 151 2.20 0.93 -3.78
C HIS A 151 1.49 0.73 -5.14
N GLN A 152 0.19 0.41 -5.12
CA GLN A 152 -0.63 0.17 -6.31
C GLN A 152 -1.68 1.27 -6.58
N ILE A 153 -1.52 2.46 -6.01
CA ILE A 153 -2.49 3.57 -6.19
C ILE A 153 -2.71 3.96 -7.67
N GLY A 154 -1.70 3.70 -8.53
CA GLY A 154 -1.80 3.92 -9.97
C GLY A 154 -2.82 3.02 -10.69
N MET A 155 -3.32 1.96 -10.04
CA MET A 155 -4.39 1.12 -10.60
C MET A 155 -5.73 1.88 -10.67
N LEU A 156 -5.98 2.80 -9.73
CA LEU A 156 -7.26 3.52 -9.60
C LEU A 156 -7.68 4.26 -10.89
N PRO A 157 -6.87 5.18 -11.45
CA PRO A 157 -7.27 5.90 -12.67
C PRO A 157 -7.41 4.97 -13.89
N ILE A 158 -6.65 3.87 -13.95
CA ILE A 158 -6.75 2.90 -15.05
C ILE A 158 -8.06 2.12 -14.97
N LEU A 159 -8.45 1.68 -13.76
CA LEU A 159 -9.71 0.98 -13.52
C LEU A 159 -10.92 1.90 -13.74
N ALA A 160 -10.83 3.16 -13.30
CA ALA A 160 -11.85 4.17 -13.57
C ALA A 160 -11.98 4.51 -15.06
N TYR A 161 -10.86 4.55 -15.78
CA TYR A 161 -10.87 4.67 -17.24
C TYR A 161 -11.57 3.45 -17.86
N ALA A 162 -11.20 2.23 -17.44
CA ALA A 162 -11.80 1.01 -17.94
C ALA A 162 -13.32 0.98 -17.73
N GLU A 163 -13.83 1.42 -16.57
CA GLU A 163 -15.27 1.50 -16.27
C GLU A 163 -16.10 2.20 -17.35
N ASN A 164 -15.51 3.18 -18.06
CA ASN A 164 -16.16 3.94 -19.13
C ASN A 164 -15.86 3.41 -20.55
N HIS A 165 -15.07 2.33 -20.69
CA HIS A 165 -14.61 1.78 -21.97
C HIS A 165 -14.91 0.27 -22.05
N SER A 166 -16.08 -0.07 -22.59
CA SER A 166 -16.59 -1.46 -22.68
C SER A 166 -15.63 -2.43 -23.38
N ASP A 167 -14.88 -1.97 -24.38
CA ASP A 167 -13.95 -2.83 -25.12
C ASP A 167 -12.80 -3.31 -24.23
N LEU A 168 -12.32 -2.44 -23.33
CA LEU A 168 -11.28 -2.77 -22.36
C LEU A 168 -11.83 -3.60 -21.19
N LEU A 169 -13.06 -3.31 -20.74
CA LEU A 169 -13.73 -4.10 -19.68
C LEU A 169 -13.93 -5.56 -20.07
N ASN A 170 -14.29 -5.80 -21.33
CA ASN A 170 -14.58 -7.13 -21.84
C ASN A 170 -13.31 -7.92 -22.23
N ASP A 171 -12.15 -7.26 -22.30
CA ASP A 171 -10.86 -7.87 -22.58
C ASP A 171 -9.94 -7.80 -21.35
N SER A 172 -10.15 -8.73 -20.42
CA SER A 172 -9.34 -8.86 -19.20
C SER A 172 -7.84 -8.89 -19.48
N PHE A 173 -7.41 -9.57 -20.55
CA PHE A 173 -6.00 -9.71 -20.87
C PHE A 173 -5.39 -8.36 -21.27
N SER A 174 -6.09 -7.58 -22.10
CA SER A 174 -5.65 -6.23 -22.46
C SER A 174 -5.65 -5.29 -21.25
N LEU A 175 -6.67 -5.37 -20.38
CA LEU A 175 -6.73 -4.56 -19.16
C LEU A 175 -5.58 -4.88 -18.20
N ASP A 176 -5.31 -6.16 -17.94
CA ASP A 176 -4.22 -6.59 -17.05
C ASP A 176 -2.85 -6.12 -17.58
N LEU A 177 -2.66 -6.17 -18.90
CA LEU A 177 -1.44 -5.67 -19.54
C LEU A 177 -1.29 -4.15 -19.40
N VAL A 178 -2.38 -3.37 -19.54
CA VAL A 178 -2.36 -1.91 -19.33
C VAL A 178 -2.06 -1.58 -17.88
N LEU A 179 -2.72 -2.27 -16.94
CA LEU A 179 -2.48 -2.14 -15.50
C LEU A 179 -1.00 -2.37 -15.19
N GLU A 180 -0.44 -3.53 -15.56
CA GLU A 180 0.97 -3.88 -15.33
C GLU A 180 1.94 -2.82 -15.85
N LYS A 181 1.68 -2.25 -17.03
CA LYS A 181 2.58 -1.28 -17.67
C LYS A 181 2.47 0.13 -17.13
N LEU A 182 1.27 0.59 -16.76
CA LEU A 182 1.04 2.00 -16.44
C LEU A 182 0.97 2.29 -14.94
N HIS A 183 0.41 1.37 -14.13
CA HIS A 183 0.23 1.63 -12.71
C HIS A 183 1.51 2.03 -11.96
N PRO A 184 2.73 1.52 -12.29
CA PRO A 184 3.93 1.91 -11.56
C PRO A 184 4.21 3.41 -11.75
N SER A 185 4.22 3.84 -13.01
CA SER A 185 4.49 5.22 -13.39
C SER A 185 3.42 6.20 -12.90
N LEU A 186 2.15 5.80 -12.99
CA LEU A 186 1.00 6.57 -12.51
C LEU A 186 0.98 6.67 -11.00
N GLY A 187 1.28 5.58 -10.28
CA GLY A 187 1.34 5.57 -8.82
C GLY A 187 2.35 6.59 -8.30
N SER A 188 3.58 6.58 -8.82
CA SER A 188 4.59 7.59 -8.45
C SER A 188 4.20 9.01 -8.85
N TYR A 189 3.46 9.20 -9.94
CA TYR A 189 2.95 10.52 -10.32
C TYR A 189 1.92 11.02 -9.30
N ILE A 190 0.95 10.17 -8.94
CA ILE A 190 -0.09 10.48 -7.95
C ILE A 190 0.55 10.82 -6.60
N LEU A 191 1.42 9.97 -6.08
CA LEU A 191 2.08 10.20 -4.80
C LEU A 191 2.90 11.49 -4.78
N ARG A 192 3.56 11.82 -5.89
CA ARG A 192 4.27 13.10 -6.04
C ARG A 192 3.33 14.29 -6.02
N SER A 193 2.19 14.18 -6.72
CA SER A 193 1.16 15.24 -6.73
C SER A 193 0.52 15.43 -5.35
N TRP A 194 0.53 14.39 -4.52
CA TRP A 194 0.11 14.43 -3.13
C TRP A 194 1.25 14.78 -2.17
N GLU A 195 2.42 15.17 -2.64
CA GLU A 195 3.54 15.63 -1.81
C GLU A 195 4.07 14.58 -0.82
N PHE A 196 3.94 13.29 -1.13
CA PHE A 196 4.58 12.23 -0.35
C PHE A 196 6.11 12.32 -0.44
N SER A 197 6.81 11.76 0.56
CA SER A 197 8.27 11.74 0.59
C SER A 197 8.86 11.03 -0.64
N PRO A 198 10.08 11.42 -1.10
CA PRO A 198 10.74 10.77 -2.23
C PRO A 198 10.84 9.25 -2.08
N ASP A 199 11.07 8.77 -0.86
CA ASP A 199 11.19 7.35 -0.55
C ASP A 199 9.89 6.59 -0.84
N LEU A 200 8.73 7.16 -0.49
CA LEU A 200 7.42 6.58 -0.81
C LEU A 200 7.02 6.79 -2.26
N VAL A 201 7.38 7.93 -2.87
CA VAL A 201 7.08 8.24 -4.28
C VAL A 201 7.72 7.24 -5.23
N ASN A 202 8.87 6.67 -4.89
CA ASN A 202 9.57 5.72 -5.76
C ASN A 202 9.00 4.30 -5.68
N VAL A 203 8.35 3.92 -4.57
CA VAL A 203 7.84 2.56 -4.32
C VAL A 203 6.99 2.02 -5.48
N PRO A 204 5.95 2.73 -6.00
CA PRO A 204 5.14 2.19 -7.10
C PRO A 204 5.95 1.82 -8.34
N LYS A 205 7.03 2.55 -8.65
CA LYS A 205 7.89 2.30 -9.81
C LYS A 205 8.88 1.15 -9.59
N GLU A 206 9.41 1.02 -8.38
CA GLU A 206 10.58 0.19 -8.11
C GLU A 206 10.24 -1.19 -7.51
N TYR A 207 9.08 -1.38 -6.88
CA TYR A 207 8.80 -2.63 -6.15
C TYR A 207 8.79 -3.89 -7.04
N LEU A 208 8.48 -3.76 -8.33
CA LEU A 208 8.58 -4.86 -9.32
C LEU A 208 9.89 -4.85 -10.13
N ASN A 209 10.75 -3.85 -9.93
CA ASN A 209 12.05 -3.78 -10.60
C ASN A 209 13.03 -4.77 -9.95
N LEU A 210 13.23 -5.93 -10.59
CA LEU A 210 14.15 -6.97 -10.10
C LEU A 210 15.63 -6.52 -10.10
N GLN A 211 15.93 -5.41 -10.78
CA GLN A 211 17.26 -4.81 -10.83
C GLN A 211 17.35 -3.55 -9.96
N HIS A 212 16.42 -3.36 -9.01
CA HIS A 212 16.43 -2.22 -8.11
C HIS A 212 17.76 -2.13 -7.33
N GLN A 213 18.38 -0.96 -7.37
CA GLN A 213 19.66 -0.67 -6.73
C GLN A 213 19.47 0.39 -5.64
N ALA A 214 19.98 0.08 -4.45
CA ALA A 214 20.04 0.97 -3.31
C ALA A 214 21.31 0.68 -2.50
N ASP A 215 21.82 1.69 -1.79
CA ASP A 215 23.02 1.57 -0.93
C ASP A 215 22.72 0.76 0.34
N SER A 216 21.47 0.80 0.81
CA SER A 216 20.96 0.08 1.98
C SER A 216 19.50 -0.30 1.76
N ALA A 217 18.95 -1.17 2.61
CA ALA A 217 17.54 -1.52 2.57
C ALA A 217 16.64 -0.27 2.59
N ASP A 218 15.68 -0.21 1.67
CA ASP A 218 14.70 0.88 1.56
C ASP A 218 13.26 0.35 1.55
N TYR A 219 12.28 1.24 1.40
CA TYR A 219 10.88 0.83 1.33
C TYR A 219 10.55 0.06 0.04
N CYS A 220 11.26 0.30 -1.06
CA CYS A 220 11.07 -0.45 -2.31
C CYS A 220 11.42 -1.92 -2.10
N ASP A 221 12.52 -2.21 -1.41
CA ASP A 221 12.96 -3.55 -1.05
C ASP A 221 11.92 -4.26 -0.17
N LEU A 222 11.41 -3.60 0.86
CA LEU A 222 10.37 -4.15 1.73
C LEU A 222 9.10 -4.53 0.96
N ILE A 223 8.61 -3.62 0.10
CA ILE A 223 7.41 -3.88 -0.70
C ILE A 223 7.67 -4.97 -1.74
N GLN A 224 8.87 -5.03 -2.33
CA GLN A 224 9.24 -6.11 -3.24
C GLN A 224 9.21 -7.48 -2.55
N VAL A 225 9.86 -7.61 -1.38
CA VAL A 225 9.86 -8.88 -0.61
C VAL A 225 8.45 -9.27 -0.21
N ALA A 226 7.68 -8.35 0.39
CA ALA A 226 6.29 -8.61 0.78
C ALA A 226 5.40 -8.99 -0.41
N THR A 227 5.60 -8.36 -1.58
CA THR A 227 4.87 -8.69 -2.81
C THR A 227 5.19 -10.12 -3.26
N LEU A 228 6.47 -10.48 -3.35
CA LEU A 228 6.89 -11.81 -3.81
C LEU A 228 6.34 -12.91 -2.90
N GLN A 229 6.36 -12.68 -1.58
CA GLN A 229 5.81 -13.57 -0.56
C GLN A 229 4.29 -13.78 -0.70
N SER A 230 3.55 -12.74 -1.05
CA SER A 230 2.09 -12.83 -1.25
C SER A 230 1.69 -13.74 -2.44
N TYR A 231 2.64 -14.19 -3.24
CA TYR A 231 2.43 -15.10 -4.37
C TYR A 231 2.99 -16.50 -4.13
N ASP A 232 3.48 -16.82 -2.94
CA ASP A 232 4.07 -18.12 -2.61
C ASP A 232 3.08 -19.26 -2.83
N GLY A 233 3.56 -20.33 -3.45
CA GLY A 233 2.72 -21.50 -3.77
C GLY A 233 1.64 -21.25 -4.81
N SER A 234 1.57 -20.07 -5.44
CA SER A 234 0.64 -19.77 -6.53
C SER A 234 1.25 -20.07 -7.91
N ASP A 235 0.39 -20.12 -8.93
CA ASP A 235 0.83 -20.24 -10.34
C ASP A 235 1.31 -18.92 -10.94
N HIS A 236 1.36 -17.84 -10.16
CA HIS A 236 1.72 -16.51 -10.63
C HIS A 236 3.20 -16.44 -11.06
N PRO A 237 3.58 -15.70 -12.12
CA PRO A 237 4.97 -15.59 -12.57
C PRO A 237 5.94 -15.11 -11.48
N LEU A 238 5.48 -14.25 -10.57
CA LEU A 238 6.29 -13.76 -9.45
C LEU A 238 6.70 -14.87 -8.47
N ALA A 239 5.90 -15.93 -8.33
CA ALA A 239 6.22 -17.08 -7.49
C ALA A 239 7.43 -17.88 -7.99
N ARG A 240 7.80 -17.71 -9.27
CA ARG A 240 8.90 -18.43 -9.93
C ARG A 240 10.21 -17.65 -9.92
N ILE A 241 10.22 -16.44 -9.37
CA ILE A 241 11.42 -15.61 -9.29
C ILE A 241 12.38 -16.20 -8.26
N LYS A 242 13.65 -16.31 -8.63
CA LYS A 242 14.70 -16.80 -7.73
C LYS A 242 15.12 -15.70 -6.75
N ARG A 243 14.61 -15.78 -5.52
CA ARG A 243 14.75 -14.75 -4.46
C ARG A 243 16.18 -14.53 -3.99
N SER A 244 16.97 -15.60 -3.92
CA SER A 244 18.38 -15.54 -3.48
C SER A 244 19.27 -14.64 -4.35
N GLU A 245 18.84 -14.33 -5.58
CA GLU A 245 19.56 -13.47 -6.52
C GLU A 245 19.09 -12.00 -6.45
N LEU A 246 18.05 -11.68 -5.68
CA LEU A 246 17.51 -10.33 -5.60
C LEU A 246 18.26 -9.47 -4.59
N GLY A 247 18.58 -8.23 -5.00
CA GLY A 247 19.23 -7.25 -4.13
C GLY A 247 18.40 -6.91 -2.88
N SER A 248 17.07 -6.97 -2.97
CA SER A 248 16.16 -6.72 -1.84
C SER A 248 16.33 -7.75 -0.72
N TYR A 249 16.29 -9.04 -1.03
CA TYR A 249 16.54 -10.11 -0.04
C TYR A 249 17.93 -9.98 0.60
N GLN A 250 18.96 -9.68 -0.21
CA GLN A 250 20.32 -9.48 0.28
C GLN A 250 20.45 -8.28 1.22
N ARG A 251 19.85 -7.13 0.86
CA ARG A 251 19.89 -5.91 1.68
C ARG A 251 19.09 -6.03 2.97
N LEU A 252 18.01 -6.81 2.99
CA LEU A 252 17.25 -7.13 4.20
C LEU A 252 17.91 -8.24 5.04
N GLY A 253 18.98 -8.88 4.53
CA GLY A 253 19.65 -9.97 5.23
C GLY A 253 18.78 -11.22 5.39
N LEU A 254 17.83 -11.41 4.48
CA LEU A 254 16.92 -12.56 4.50
C LEU A 254 17.58 -13.74 3.81
N ASP A 255 17.67 -14.87 4.51
CA ASP A 255 18.01 -16.13 3.87
C ASP A 255 16.77 -16.65 3.12
N ALA A 256 16.85 -16.65 1.79
CA ALA A 256 15.78 -17.15 0.94
C ALA A 256 15.61 -18.67 1.05
N ASP A 257 16.59 -19.40 1.61
CA ASP A 257 16.58 -20.85 1.72
C ASP A 257 16.24 -21.36 3.14
N ASP A 258 16.29 -20.51 4.18
CA ASP A 258 15.99 -20.86 5.59
C ASP A 258 14.50 -20.64 5.94
N GLU A 259 13.63 -21.10 5.04
CA GLU A 259 12.29 -20.53 4.79
C GLU A 259 11.15 -20.98 5.74
N VAL A 260 11.37 -21.86 6.73
CA VAL A 260 10.22 -22.57 7.33
C VAL A 260 9.75 -22.01 8.67
N THR A 261 10.64 -21.77 9.64
CA THR A 261 10.19 -21.47 11.01
C THR A 261 10.07 -19.97 11.30
N GLN A 262 11.07 -19.16 10.89
CA GLN A 262 11.01 -17.71 11.08
C GLN A 262 9.85 -17.09 10.29
N TRP A 263 9.60 -17.58 9.09
CA TRP A 263 8.52 -17.07 8.24
C TRP A 263 7.13 -17.44 8.73
N GLN A 264 6.95 -18.59 9.40
CA GLN A 264 5.65 -18.96 9.98
C GLN A 264 5.22 -17.98 11.07
N GLU A 265 6.10 -17.68 12.02
CA GLU A 265 5.81 -16.70 13.09
C GLU A 265 5.55 -15.30 12.52
N LEU A 266 6.34 -14.87 11.53
CA LEU A 266 6.15 -13.58 10.85
C LEU A 266 4.85 -13.53 10.03
N THR A 267 4.45 -14.67 9.45
CA THR A 267 3.19 -14.78 8.71
C THR A 267 2.00 -14.68 9.66
N GLU A 268 2.02 -15.39 10.78
CA GLU A 268 0.99 -15.26 11.82
C GLU A 268 0.91 -13.81 12.34
N GLU A 269 2.06 -13.17 12.52
CA GLU A 269 2.18 -11.78 12.93
C GLU A 269 1.57 -10.83 11.86
N ALA A 270 1.88 -11.03 10.59
CA ALA A 270 1.34 -10.25 9.47
C ALA A 270 -0.17 -10.48 9.28
N GLU A 271 -0.67 -11.71 9.42
CA GLU A 271 -2.09 -12.04 9.36
C GLU A 271 -2.87 -11.38 10.51
N ALA A 272 -2.32 -11.40 11.72
CA ALA A 272 -2.92 -10.71 12.86
C ALA A 272 -3.02 -9.20 12.63
N THR A 273 -1.98 -8.62 11.99
CA THR A 273 -1.94 -7.21 11.58
C THR A 273 -3.00 -6.91 10.52
N GLN A 274 -3.07 -7.72 9.46
CA GLN A 274 -4.04 -7.59 8.38
C GLN A 274 -5.47 -7.69 8.92
N ASN A 275 -5.73 -8.64 9.82
CA ASN A 275 -7.03 -8.82 10.47
C ASN A 275 -7.41 -7.62 11.35
N ALA A 276 -6.43 -6.97 11.99
CA ALA A 276 -6.68 -5.78 12.78
C ALA A 276 -6.96 -4.54 11.92
N LEU A 277 -6.50 -4.53 10.68
CA LEU A 277 -6.78 -3.47 9.73
C LEU A 277 -8.12 -3.64 8.99
N ARG A 278 -8.70 -4.85 8.93
CA ARG A 278 -10.06 -5.08 8.40
C ARG A 278 -11.14 -4.61 9.37
#